data_AF-M4SX24-F1
#
_entry.id   AF-M4SX24-F1
#
_cell.length_a   1.000
_cell.length_b   1.000
_cell.length_c   1.000
_cell.angle_alpha   90.00
_cell.angle_beta   90.00
_cell.angle_gamma   90.00
#
_symmetry.space_group_name_H-M   'P 1'
#
loop_
_entity.id
_entity.type
_entity.pdbx_description
1 polymer ?
#
loop_
_entity_poly.entity_id
_entity_poly.type
_entity_poly.pdbx_seq_one_letter_code
_entity_poly.pdbx_strand_id
1 'polypeptide(L)'
;TKIYTEAYRNGHYTEADKALLAYYAHKAGTAANELSPPTVGKLASAIREAARTEGSIRDFIEAMEQLSAAATDSCLEKETGGSNTHRPHSDDFTWPSTSCKTPTAALTTTDATTSHFTQSGYDGGLQAAADVAATTDGTSETFTITAGKTSSRLPDGISVDSNMQGEPRFAAGLYYIHDSGVRRQATGSISKSESTLPDFKSAHDAYLNTRYTPLTYKFQTADQLKEDPDFKIIYVMVVKNKDAIAQPEEWPLKTETEGAFGPKVTMAAEYDTTFDTAQVQNHNSKGTDKVPLTSLSTLKDLTATLAYYQDLNTKALKRKIAELEKQINKGAATTPEQSCNDVGVNKTKCVETEGCYFVDTNEKGKQCTLTQEAAEKSKKTEERQQGKGGKTDSNCTNKGNRKHPAKPRIVCSTVKIAKTPVFSSIKNLLSECMLLL
;
A
#
# COMPACT_ATOMS: atom_id res chain seq x y z
N THR A 1 7.46 15.38 6.50
CA THR A 1 7.15 15.79 7.90
C THR A 1 8.13 15.25 8.93
N LYS A 2 8.13 13.96 9.29
CA LYS A 2 8.90 13.47 10.46
C LYS A 2 10.40 13.81 10.44
N ILE A 3 11.08 13.48 9.34
CA ILE A 3 12.52 13.81 9.16
C ILE A 3 12.76 15.32 9.28
N TYR A 4 11.90 16.13 8.64
CA TYR A 4 11.99 17.57 8.70
C TYR A 4 11.87 18.08 10.14
N THR A 5 10.87 17.61 10.90
CA THR A 5 10.69 18.00 12.30
C THR A 5 11.88 17.60 13.18
N GLU A 6 12.44 16.40 13.00
CA GLU A 6 13.65 16.01 13.73
C GLU A 6 14.85 16.89 13.35
N ALA A 7 15.05 17.18 12.07
CA ALA A 7 16.22 17.91 11.58
C ALA A 7 16.19 19.42 11.87
N TYR A 8 15.01 20.06 11.74
CA TYR A 8 14.87 21.51 11.77
C TYR A 8 14.13 22.03 13.00
N ARG A 9 13.31 21.20 13.64
CA ARG A 9 12.56 21.55 14.85
C ARG A 9 13.06 20.80 16.09
N ASN A 10 14.23 20.15 16.01
CA ASN A 10 14.82 19.37 17.10
C ASN A 10 13.86 18.34 17.73
N GLY A 11 12.97 17.77 16.92
CA GLY A 11 11.98 16.79 17.39
C GLY A 11 10.79 17.42 18.14
N HIS A 12 10.59 18.74 18.06
CA HIS A 12 9.39 19.41 18.56
C HIS A 12 8.25 19.29 17.55
N TYR A 13 7.33 18.36 17.81
CA TYR A 13 6.11 18.15 17.03
C TYR A 13 4.95 18.96 17.60
N THR A 14 4.22 19.67 16.74
CA THR A 14 2.89 20.19 17.10
C THR A 14 1.87 19.05 17.18
N GLU A 15 0.72 19.28 17.81
CA GLU A 15 -0.37 18.29 17.80
C GLU A 15 -0.87 18.02 16.37
N ALA A 16 -0.90 19.05 15.52
CA ALA A 16 -1.20 18.93 14.10
C ALA A 16 -0.18 18.03 13.36
N ASP A 17 1.12 18.19 13.64
CA ASP A 17 2.17 17.33 13.08
C ASP A 17 1.95 15.86 13.47
N LYS A 18 1.61 15.59 14.74
CA LYS A 18 1.37 14.23 15.22
C LYS A 18 0.15 13.60 14.55
N ALA A 19 -0.97 14.34 14.45
CA ALA A 19 -2.18 13.87 13.78
C ALA A 19 -1.91 13.57 12.30
N LEU A 20 -1.21 14.46 11.61
CA LEU A 20 -0.85 14.29 10.20
C LEU A 20 0.08 13.07 9.98
N LEU A 21 1.05 12.86 10.88
CA LEU A 21 1.92 11.69 10.83
C LEU A 21 1.17 10.39 11.07
N ALA A 22 0.25 10.36 12.04
CA ALA A 22 -0.60 9.20 12.31
C ALA A 22 -1.52 8.89 11.12
N TYR A 23 -2.08 9.92 10.49
CA TYR A 23 -2.89 9.81 9.28
C TYR A 23 -2.11 9.20 8.11
N TYR A 24 -0.91 9.71 7.82
CA TYR A 24 -0.09 9.13 6.74
C TYR A 24 0.39 7.72 7.06
N ALA A 25 0.65 7.40 8.33
CA ALA A 25 0.94 6.03 8.75
C ALA A 25 -0.27 5.10 8.53
N HIS A 26 -1.48 5.56 8.84
CA HIS A 26 -2.71 4.83 8.59
C HIS A 26 -2.96 4.58 7.09
N LYS A 27 -2.79 5.61 6.24
CA LYS A 27 -2.93 5.45 4.78
C LYS A 27 -1.86 4.53 4.19
N ALA A 28 -0.60 4.63 4.66
CA ALA A 28 0.46 3.72 4.26
C ALA A 28 0.18 2.27 4.70
N GLY A 29 -0.37 2.07 5.91
CA GLY A 29 -0.81 0.76 6.40
C GLY A 29 -1.95 0.18 5.57
N THR A 30 -2.93 1.01 5.18
CA THR A 30 -4.03 0.62 4.31
C THR A 30 -3.51 0.20 2.93
N ALA A 31 -2.64 0.98 2.31
CA ALA A 31 -1.99 0.63 1.04
C ALA A 31 -1.15 -0.66 1.15
N ALA A 32 -0.46 -0.88 2.26
CA ALA A 32 0.27 -2.12 2.50
C ALA A 32 -0.69 -3.33 2.65
N ASN A 33 -1.86 -3.14 3.26
CA ASN A 33 -2.88 -4.18 3.36
C ASN A 33 -3.50 -4.54 2.01
N GLU A 34 -3.47 -3.66 1.02
CA GLU A 34 -3.84 -3.98 -0.37
C GLU A 34 -2.84 -4.95 -1.02
N LEU A 35 -1.62 -5.08 -0.48
CA LEU A 35 -0.65 -6.10 -0.88
C LEU A 35 -0.79 -7.39 -0.05
N SER A 36 -1.86 -7.52 0.74
CA SER A 36 -2.10 -8.72 1.54
C SER A 36 -2.35 -9.96 0.67
N PRO A 37 -2.05 -11.18 1.18
CA PRO A 37 -2.27 -12.42 0.44
C PRO A 37 -3.68 -12.58 -0.17
N PRO A 38 -4.78 -12.18 0.52
CA PRO A 38 -6.12 -12.23 -0.09
C PRO A 38 -6.26 -11.33 -1.33
N THR A 39 -5.75 -10.10 -1.28
CA THR A 39 -5.85 -9.16 -2.41
C THR A 39 -4.96 -9.59 -3.57
N VAL A 40 -3.73 -10.05 -3.29
CA VAL A 40 -2.85 -10.64 -4.31
C VAL A 40 -3.49 -11.89 -4.92
N GLY A 41 -4.11 -12.74 -4.10
CA GLY A 41 -4.83 -13.93 -4.56
C GLY A 41 -6.01 -13.60 -5.49
N LYS A 42 -6.76 -12.53 -5.20
CA LYS A 42 -7.82 -12.04 -6.09
C LYS A 42 -7.28 -11.61 -7.45
N LEU A 43 -6.20 -10.84 -7.47
CA LEU A 43 -5.59 -10.36 -8.72
C LEU A 43 -4.96 -11.51 -9.53
N ALA A 44 -4.27 -12.44 -8.87
CA ALA A 44 -3.74 -13.64 -9.52
C ALA A 44 -4.86 -14.53 -10.09
N SER A 45 -5.98 -14.67 -9.37
CA SER A 45 -7.16 -15.38 -9.87
C SER A 45 -7.75 -14.68 -11.08
N ALA A 46 -7.81 -13.35 -11.08
CA ALA A 46 -8.31 -12.60 -12.23
C ALA A 46 -7.45 -12.81 -13.47
N ILE A 47 -6.12 -12.82 -13.34
CA ILE A 47 -5.19 -13.17 -14.42
C ILE A 47 -5.47 -14.57 -14.94
N ARG A 48 -5.57 -15.55 -14.04
CA ARG A 48 -5.80 -16.96 -14.39
C ARG A 48 -7.10 -17.13 -15.17
N GLU A 49 -8.22 -16.57 -14.70
CA GLU A 49 -9.52 -16.77 -15.34
C GLU A 49 -9.63 -16.06 -16.69
N ALA A 50 -9.05 -14.85 -16.78
CA ALA A 50 -8.96 -14.13 -18.04
C ALA A 50 -8.09 -14.90 -19.05
N ALA A 51 -6.90 -15.36 -18.65
CA ALA A 51 -5.98 -16.08 -19.54
C ALA A 51 -6.56 -17.43 -19.99
N ARG A 52 -7.30 -18.11 -19.12
CA ARG A 52 -7.99 -19.37 -19.44
C ARG A 52 -9.07 -19.17 -20.51
N THR A 53 -9.86 -18.11 -20.37
CA THR A 53 -10.88 -17.75 -21.37
C THR A 53 -10.25 -17.36 -22.69
N GLU A 54 -9.21 -16.51 -22.65
CA GLU A 54 -8.42 -16.14 -23.83
C GLU A 54 -7.86 -17.37 -24.55
N GLY A 55 -7.19 -18.28 -23.83
CA GLY A 55 -6.61 -19.50 -24.40
C GLY A 55 -7.67 -20.37 -25.07
N SER A 56 -8.81 -20.60 -24.42
CA SER A 56 -9.89 -21.39 -25.02
C SER A 56 -10.46 -20.79 -26.30
N ILE A 57 -10.52 -19.45 -26.39
CA ILE A 57 -10.96 -18.75 -27.59
C ILE A 57 -9.92 -18.89 -28.72
N ARG A 58 -8.64 -18.70 -28.38
CA ARG A 58 -7.53 -18.81 -29.33
C ARG A 58 -7.42 -20.23 -29.89
N ASP A 59 -7.38 -21.23 -29.03
CA ASP A 59 -7.29 -22.65 -29.41
C ASP A 59 -8.43 -23.03 -30.35
N PHE A 60 -9.64 -22.51 -30.11
CA PHE A 60 -10.76 -22.73 -31.01
C PHE A 60 -10.55 -22.09 -32.39
N ILE A 61 -10.14 -20.82 -32.45
CA ILE A 61 -9.90 -20.13 -33.73
C ILE A 61 -8.76 -20.80 -34.50
N GLU A 62 -7.66 -21.14 -33.83
CA GLU A 62 -6.53 -21.87 -34.44
C GLU A 62 -6.94 -23.26 -34.92
N ALA A 63 -7.81 -23.97 -34.21
CA ALA A 63 -8.36 -25.23 -34.70
C ALA A 63 -9.23 -25.03 -35.95
N MET A 64 -10.13 -24.04 -35.94
CA MET A 64 -10.99 -23.72 -37.09
C MET A 64 -10.15 -23.29 -38.30
N GLU A 65 -9.05 -22.59 -38.08
CA GLU A 65 -8.10 -22.20 -39.12
C GLU A 65 -7.51 -23.41 -39.88
N GLN A 66 -7.14 -24.46 -39.14
CA GLN A 66 -6.51 -25.66 -39.69
C GLN A 66 -7.52 -26.62 -40.33
N LEU A 67 -8.79 -26.52 -39.92
CA LEU A 67 -9.88 -27.34 -40.42
C LEU A 67 -10.44 -26.80 -41.74
N SER A 68 -9.67 -27.02 -42.82
CA SER A 68 -10.08 -26.70 -44.18
C SER A 68 -9.62 -27.74 -45.20
N ALA A 69 -10.45 -27.98 -46.21
CA ALA A 69 -10.14 -28.73 -47.42
C ALA A 69 -9.60 -27.78 -48.50
N ALA A 70 -8.85 -28.32 -49.47
CA ALA A 70 -8.02 -27.54 -50.40
C ALA A 70 -8.74 -26.43 -51.20
N ALA A 71 -10.05 -26.58 -51.51
CA ALA A 71 -10.79 -25.59 -52.29
C ALA A 71 -12.31 -25.52 -52.02
N THR A 72 -12.85 -26.41 -51.18
CA THR A 72 -14.31 -26.62 -51.09
C THR A 72 -14.88 -26.35 -49.71
N ASP A 73 -14.14 -26.61 -48.64
CA ASP A 73 -14.71 -26.60 -47.29
C ASP A 73 -13.76 -25.92 -46.31
N SER A 74 -14.26 -24.99 -45.50
CA SER A 74 -13.47 -24.33 -44.46
C SER A 74 -14.36 -23.92 -43.29
N CYS A 75 -13.83 -23.96 -42.07
CA CYS A 75 -14.52 -23.41 -40.91
C CYS A 75 -14.52 -21.88 -40.88
N LEU A 76 -13.61 -21.25 -41.62
CA LEU A 76 -13.41 -19.80 -41.61
C LEU A 76 -13.64 -19.22 -43.01
N GLU A 77 -14.33 -18.09 -43.06
CA GLU A 77 -14.45 -17.30 -44.28
C GLU A 77 -13.20 -16.46 -44.52
N LYS A 78 -12.94 -16.10 -45.79
CA LYS A 78 -11.97 -15.05 -46.11
C LYS A 78 -12.53 -13.69 -45.67
N GLU A 79 -11.67 -12.88 -45.05
CA GLU A 79 -11.99 -11.49 -44.73
C GLU A 79 -12.25 -10.64 -45.99
N THR A 80 -11.68 -11.05 -47.14
CA THR A 80 -11.85 -10.39 -48.44
C THR A 80 -12.40 -11.38 -49.48
N GLY A 81 -13.37 -10.96 -50.30
CA GLY A 81 -13.98 -11.80 -51.34
C GLY A 81 -15.52 -11.82 -51.35
N GLY A 82 -16.17 -11.29 -50.30
CA GLY A 82 -17.62 -11.34 -50.12
C GLY A 82 -18.06 -12.56 -49.28
N SER A 83 -19.31 -12.56 -48.80
CA SER A 83 -19.88 -13.63 -47.97
C SER A 83 -19.76 -15.00 -48.63
N ASN A 84 -19.53 -16.05 -47.84
CA ASN A 84 -19.37 -17.43 -48.27
C ASN A 84 -18.07 -17.74 -49.05
N THR A 85 -17.04 -16.89 -48.97
CA THR A 85 -15.75 -17.20 -49.59
C THR A 85 -14.93 -18.09 -48.66
N HIS A 86 -14.76 -19.37 -49.01
CA HIS A 86 -13.94 -20.31 -48.22
C HIS A 86 -12.49 -19.86 -48.10
N ARG A 87 -11.93 -19.90 -46.88
CA ARG A 87 -10.48 -19.77 -46.67
C ARG A 87 -9.79 -21.13 -46.85
N PRO A 88 -8.99 -21.35 -47.90
CA PRO A 88 -8.22 -22.58 -48.06
C PRO A 88 -7.08 -22.63 -47.03
N HIS A 89 -6.65 -23.84 -46.67
CA HIS A 89 -5.53 -24.05 -45.73
C HIS A 89 -4.23 -23.36 -46.17
N SER A 90 -4.01 -23.23 -47.48
CA SER A 90 -2.80 -22.61 -48.05
C SER A 90 -2.72 -21.09 -47.84
N ASP A 91 -3.82 -20.44 -47.51
CA ASP A 91 -3.83 -18.99 -47.26
C ASP A 91 -3.43 -18.75 -45.80
N ASP A 92 -2.38 -17.97 -45.55
CA ASP A 92 -1.98 -17.62 -44.18
C ASP A 92 -3.16 -16.97 -43.42
N PHE A 93 -3.39 -17.39 -42.18
CA PHE A 93 -4.37 -16.71 -41.33
C PHE A 93 -3.81 -15.38 -40.86
N THR A 94 -4.34 -14.32 -41.44
CA THR A 94 -4.07 -12.99 -40.96
C THR A 94 -5.04 -12.69 -39.83
N TRP A 95 -4.55 -12.78 -38.60
CA TRP A 95 -5.29 -12.28 -37.45
C TRP A 95 -5.68 -10.80 -37.69
N PRO A 96 -6.96 -10.43 -37.58
CA PRO A 96 -7.43 -9.07 -37.87
C PRO A 96 -6.81 -8.01 -36.94
N SER A 97 -6.20 -8.42 -35.83
CA SER A 97 -5.31 -7.57 -35.05
C SER A 97 -4.15 -8.31 -34.38
N THR A 98 -3.11 -7.56 -34.04
CA THR A 98 -1.95 -8.06 -33.28
C THR A 98 -2.33 -8.53 -31.88
N SER A 99 -3.39 -7.98 -31.29
CA SER A 99 -3.92 -8.37 -30.00
C SER A 99 -4.71 -9.68 -30.04
N CYS A 100 -5.18 -10.10 -31.21
CA CYS A 100 -5.66 -11.46 -31.40
C CYS A 100 -4.54 -12.50 -31.64
N LYS A 101 -3.26 -12.15 -31.58
CA LYS A 101 -2.15 -13.13 -31.62
C LYS A 101 -1.71 -13.52 -30.21
N THR A 102 -1.22 -14.74 -30.04
CA THR A 102 -0.74 -15.21 -28.72
C THR A 102 0.39 -14.29 -28.25
N PRO A 103 0.20 -13.55 -27.14
CA PRO A 103 1.21 -12.61 -26.68
C PRO A 103 2.41 -13.39 -26.14
N THR A 104 3.56 -13.26 -26.81
CA THR A 104 4.84 -13.82 -26.34
C THR A 104 5.62 -12.84 -25.46
N ALA A 105 5.16 -11.59 -25.40
CA ALA A 105 5.77 -10.55 -24.58
C ALA A 105 5.50 -10.79 -23.09
N ALA A 106 6.47 -10.40 -22.26
CA ALA A 106 6.28 -10.37 -20.81
C ALA A 106 5.12 -9.42 -20.43
N LEU A 107 4.43 -9.74 -19.34
CA LEU A 107 3.37 -8.90 -18.79
C LEU A 107 3.90 -7.48 -18.52
N THR A 108 3.25 -6.47 -19.12
CA THR A 108 3.56 -5.06 -18.88
C THR A 108 2.66 -4.49 -17.78
N THR A 109 3.08 -3.39 -17.17
CA THR A 109 2.37 -2.72 -16.05
C THR A 109 1.37 -1.65 -16.55
N THR A 110 0.99 -1.68 -17.83
CA THR A 110 0.19 -0.63 -18.45
C THR A 110 -1.30 -0.81 -18.14
N ASP A 111 -1.95 0.28 -17.72
CA ASP A 111 -3.42 0.34 -17.64
C ASP A 111 -4.01 0.29 -19.06
N ALA A 112 -4.51 -0.87 -19.45
CA ALA A 112 -5.26 -1.00 -20.70
C ALA A 112 -6.75 -0.73 -20.45
N THR A 113 -7.35 0.13 -21.27
CA THR A 113 -8.80 0.33 -21.25
C THR A 113 -9.50 -0.84 -21.94
N THR A 114 -10.39 -1.50 -21.21
CA THR A 114 -11.20 -2.62 -21.70
C THR A 114 -12.56 -2.08 -22.13
N SER A 115 -12.67 -1.60 -23.37
CA SER A 115 -13.99 -1.25 -23.91
C SER A 115 -14.87 -2.51 -24.02
N HIS A 116 -16.18 -2.31 -24.03
CA HIS A 116 -17.24 -3.31 -24.15
C HIS A 116 -17.49 -4.27 -22.98
N PHE A 117 -16.52 -4.48 -22.09
CA PHE A 117 -16.82 -5.12 -20.82
C PHE A 117 -17.56 -4.14 -19.90
N THR A 118 -18.77 -4.49 -19.49
CA THR A 118 -19.66 -3.67 -18.64
C THR A 118 -19.90 -4.33 -17.29
N GLN A 119 -20.71 -3.70 -16.45
CA GLN A 119 -21.13 -4.30 -15.18
C GLN A 119 -21.93 -5.61 -15.38
N SER A 120 -22.67 -5.76 -16.49
CA SER A 120 -23.57 -6.89 -16.71
C SER A 120 -22.97 -8.01 -17.57
N GLY A 121 -22.04 -7.67 -18.45
CA GLY A 121 -21.44 -8.61 -19.40
C GLY A 121 -20.57 -7.91 -20.45
N TYR A 122 -20.64 -8.34 -21.70
CA TYR A 122 -19.93 -7.77 -22.85
C TYR A 122 -20.94 -7.19 -23.85
N ASP A 123 -20.80 -5.91 -24.21
CA ASP A 123 -21.74 -5.16 -25.08
C ASP A 123 -21.22 -4.94 -26.51
N GLY A 124 -20.15 -5.64 -26.91
CA GLY A 124 -19.63 -5.60 -28.29
C GLY A 124 -20.45 -6.48 -29.25
N GLY A 125 -19.87 -6.84 -30.41
CA GLY A 125 -20.55 -7.59 -31.47
C GLY A 125 -21.10 -8.98 -31.10
N LEU A 126 -20.82 -9.47 -29.89
CA LEU A 126 -21.28 -10.75 -29.35
C LEU A 126 -22.40 -10.58 -28.30
N GLN A 127 -22.94 -9.37 -28.11
CA GLN A 127 -23.89 -9.06 -27.04
C GLN A 127 -25.15 -9.94 -27.09
N ALA A 128 -25.69 -10.16 -28.29
CA ALA A 128 -26.88 -10.96 -28.53
C ALA A 128 -26.53 -12.39 -28.95
N ALA A 129 -27.40 -13.35 -28.63
CA ALA A 129 -27.34 -14.68 -29.21
C ALA A 129 -27.55 -14.58 -30.73
N ALA A 130 -26.90 -15.47 -31.48
CA ALA A 130 -27.04 -15.52 -32.92
C ALA A 130 -26.89 -16.96 -33.40
N ASP A 131 -27.55 -17.29 -34.51
CA ASP A 131 -27.18 -18.46 -35.29
C ASP A 131 -25.84 -18.15 -35.99
N VAL A 132 -24.90 -19.10 -36.00
CA VAL A 132 -23.68 -18.97 -36.79
C VAL A 132 -24.04 -19.35 -38.22
N ALA A 133 -23.75 -18.46 -39.16
CA ALA A 133 -24.04 -18.72 -40.56
C ALA A 133 -23.17 -19.88 -41.05
N ALA A 134 -23.75 -20.81 -41.82
CA ALA A 134 -22.95 -21.77 -42.54
C ALA A 134 -22.34 -21.08 -43.77
N THR A 135 -21.05 -21.28 -44.00
CA THR A 135 -20.38 -20.92 -45.25
C THR A 135 -21.01 -21.74 -46.38
N THR A 136 -21.91 -21.14 -47.16
CA THR A 136 -22.52 -21.81 -48.32
C THR A 136 -22.13 -21.06 -49.57
N ASP A 137 -21.00 -21.42 -50.17
CA ASP A 137 -20.92 -21.21 -51.61
C ASP A 137 -21.91 -22.21 -52.24
N GLY A 138 -22.59 -21.84 -53.33
CA GLY A 138 -23.65 -22.67 -53.91
C GLY A 138 -23.18 -24.02 -54.47
N THR A 139 -21.95 -24.46 -54.16
CA THR A 139 -21.25 -25.60 -54.74
C THR A 139 -20.56 -26.52 -53.74
N SER A 140 -20.50 -26.20 -52.44
CA SER A 140 -19.75 -26.99 -51.44
C SER A 140 -20.57 -27.56 -50.28
N GLU A 141 -20.02 -28.60 -49.62
CA GLU A 141 -20.61 -29.18 -48.42
C GLU A 141 -20.38 -28.21 -47.24
N THR A 142 -21.45 -27.90 -46.50
CA THR A 142 -21.33 -27.14 -45.24
C THR A 142 -20.33 -27.83 -44.33
N PHE A 143 -19.39 -27.08 -43.75
CA PHE A 143 -18.38 -27.64 -42.86
C PHE A 143 -19.03 -28.44 -41.71
N THR A 144 -18.62 -29.68 -41.49
CA THR A 144 -19.38 -30.65 -40.66
C THR A 144 -19.48 -30.28 -39.17
N ILE A 145 -18.64 -29.35 -38.68
CA ILE A 145 -18.75 -28.81 -37.31
C ILE A 145 -19.86 -27.76 -37.17
N THR A 146 -20.25 -27.08 -38.26
CA THR A 146 -21.32 -26.07 -38.24
C THR A 146 -22.71 -26.69 -38.43
N ALA A 147 -22.75 -27.96 -38.83
CA ALA A 147 -23.97 -28.76 -38.97
C ALA A 147 -24.69 -28.99 -37.63
N GLY A 148 -26.00 -29.20 -37.71
CA GLY A 148 -26.83 -29.53 -36.55
C GLY A 148 -26.58 -30.94 -36.03
N LYS A 149 -27.12 -31.26 -34.84
CA LYS A 149 -26.87 -32.54 -34.15
C LYS A 149 -27.16 -33.80 -34.97
N THR A 150 -28.10 -33.73 -35.92
CA THR A 150 -28.49 -34.86 -36.77
C THR A 150 -27.78 -34.92 -38.11
N SER A 151 -27.02 -33.88 -38.46
CA SER A 151 -26.28 -33.77 -39.73
C SER A 151 -24.77 -33.58 -39.53
N SER A 152 -24.32 -33.44 -38.29
CA SER A 152 -22.89 -33.41 -37.97
C SER A 152 -22.27 -34.79 -38.11
N ARG A 153 -21.12 -34.86 -38.79
CA ARG A 153 -20.31 -36.07 -38.95
C ARG A 153 -19.24 -36.24 -37.85
N LEU A 154 -19.35 -35.49 -36.75
CA LEU A 154 -18.44 -35.61 -35.60
C LEU A 154 -18.53 -37.00 -34.92
N PRO A 155 -19.74 -37.51 -34.61
CA PRO A 155 -19.94 -38.89 -34.18
C PRO A 155 -20.02 -39.85 -35.38
N ASP A 156 -18.94 -40.59 -35.63
CA ASP A 156 -18.92 -41.67 -36.61
C ASP A 156 -19.74 -42.88 -36.11
N GLY A 157 -20.44 -43.55 -37.02
CA GLY A 157 -21.25 -44.73 -36.73
C GLY A 157 -20.96 -45.88 -37.68
N ILE A 158 -21.12 -47.12 -37.21
CA ILE A 158 -20.69 -48.34 -37.93
C ILE A 158 -21.38 -48.54 -39.30
N SER A 159 -22.55 -47.93 -39.52
CA SER A 159 -23.34 -48.11 -40.75
C SER A 159 -24.09 -46.85 -41.22
N VAL A 160 -24.38 -45.92 -40.32
CA VAL A 160 -24.84 -44.56 -40.57
C VAL A 160 -24.28 -43.65 -39.49
N ASP A 161 -24.07 -42.37 -39.80
CA ASP A 161 -23.66 -41.37 -38.81
C ASP A 161 -24.64 -41.37 -37.62
N SER A 162 -24.10 -41.25 -36.40
CA SER A 162 -24.92 -41.27 -35.19
C SER A 162 -25.37 -39.85 -34.82
N ASN A 163 -26.60 -39.69 -34.35
CA ASN A 163 -27.04 -38.37 -33.87
C ASN A 163 -26.32 -37.97 -32.59
N MET A 164 -25.82 -36.75 -32.54
CA MET A 164 -25.22 -36.17 -31.34
C MET A 164 -26.29 -35.98 -30.24
N GLN A 165 -26.07 -36.59 -29.08
CA GLN A 165 -26.98 -36.45 -27.92
C GLN A 165 -26.58 -35.30 -26.99
N GLY A 166 -25.30 -34.95 -26.97
CA GLY A 166 -24.77 -33.85 -26.17
C GLY A 166 -24.88 -32.50 -26.87
N GLU A 167 -24.43 -31.46 -26.17
CA GLU A 167 -24.25 -30.12 -26.72
C GLU A 167 -22.78 -29.70 -26.52
N PRO A 168 -21.87 -30.13 -27.43
CA PRO A 168 -20.49 -29.68 -27.41
C PRO A 168 -20.42 -28.16 -27.45
N ARG A 169 -19.52 -27.62 -26.63
CA ARG A 169 -19.30 -26.18 -26.50
C ARG A 169 -17.85 -25.85 -26.80
N PHE A 170 -17.63 -24.69 -27.41
CA PHE A 170 -16.31 -24.22 -27.85
C PHE A 170 -16.07 -22.78 -27.43
N ALA A 171 -14.81 -22.32 -27.51
CA ALA A 171 -14.40 -20.95 -27.20
C ALA A 171 -14.96 -20.44 -25.84
N ALA A 172 -14.57 -21.10 -24.75
CA ALA A 172 -15.03 -20.80 -23.39
C ALA A 172 -16.56 -20.89 -23.22
N GLY A 173 -17.22 -21.73 -24.02
CA GLY A 173 -18.66 -21.96 -23.98
C GLY A 173 -19.47 -21.07 -24.93
N LEU A 174 -18.83 -20.13 -25.62
CA LEU A 174 -19.51 -19.13 -26.42
C LEU A 174 -20.27 -19.73 -27.60
N TYR A 175 -19.67 -20.72 -28.27
CA TYR A 175 -20.31 -21.43 -29.36
C TYR A 175 -20.73 -22.82 -28.91
N TYR A 176 -21.83 -23.32 -29.45
CA TYR A 176 -22.30 -24.67 -29.17
C TYR A 176 -23.06 -25.26 -30.37
N ILE A 177 -23.04 -26.58 -30.50
CA ILE A 177 -23.80 -27.29 -31.55
C ILE A 177 -25.25 -27.45 -31.09
N HIS A 178 -26.15 -26.70 -31.70
CA HIS A 178 -27.59 -26.81 -31.54
C HIS A 178 -28.18 -27.81 -32.55
N ASP A 179 -29.44 -28.17 -32.38
CA ASP A 179 -30.14 -29.12 -33.24
C ASP A 179 -30.15 -28.69 -34.72
N SER A 180 -30.13 -27.39 -34.98
CA SER A 180 -30.22 -26.75 -36.30
C SER A 180 -28.89 -26.23 -36.86
N GLY A 181 -27.78 -26.39 -36.13
CA GLY A 181 -26.47 -25.85 -36.49
C GLY A 181 -25.74 -25.23 -35.30
N VAL A 182 -24.60 -24.61 -35.52
CA VAL A 182 -23.87 -23.90 -34.45
C VAL A 182 -24.59 -22.61 -34.06
N ARG A 183 -24.65 -22.36 -32.76
CA ARG A 183 -25.19 -21.14 -32.19
C ARG A 183 -24.18 -20.46 -31.29
N ARG A 184 -24.26 -19.12 -31.26
CA ARG A 184 -23.53 -18.26 -30.35
C ARG A 184 -24.42 -17.89 -29.16
N GLN A 185 -23.87 -18.01 -27.95
CA GLN A 185 -24.49 -17.54 -26.71
C GLN A 185 -24.42 -16.01 -26.59
N ALA A 186 -25.43 -15.41 -25.96
CA ALA A 186 -25.45 -13.98 -25.68
C ALA A 186 -24.46 -13.60 -24.58
N THR A 187 -23.68 -12.53 -24.79
CA THR A 187 -22.71 -12.05 -23.80
C THR A 187 -23.15 -10.79 -23.04
N GLY A 188 -24.26 -10.15 -23.43
CA GLY A 188 -24.72 -8.91 -22.78
C GLY A 188 -25.09 -9.02 -21.30
N SER A 189 -25.33 -10.24 -20.80
CA SER A 189 -25.74 -10.52 -19.41
C SER A 189 -25.05 -11.76 -18.82
N ILE A 190 -23.74 -11.88 -19.03
CA ILE A 190 -22.89 -12.98 -18.53
C ILE A 190 -23.01 -13.21 -17.02
N SER A 191 -23.26 -12.15 -16.25
CA SER A 191 -23.45 -12.22 -14.79
C SER A 191 -24.50 -13.26 -14.34
N LYS A 192 -25.43 -13.66 -15.22
CA LYS A 192 -26.49 -14.64 -14.96
C LYS A 192 -26.26 -16.01 -15.62
N SER A 193 -25.15 -16.22 -16.31
CA SER A 193 -24.93 -17.35 -17.24
C SER A 193 -24.07 -18.50 -16.67
N GLU A 194 -24.12 -18.76 -15.36
CA GLU A 194 -23.20 -19.67 -14.66
C GLU A 194 -23.20 -21.11 -15.19
N SER A 195 -24.33 -21.61 -15.67
CA SER A 195 -24.44 -22.97 -16.21
C SER A 195 -24.10 -23.10 -17.69
N THR A 196 -24.04 -21.99 -18.45
CA THR A 196 -23.87 -22.03 -19.92
C THR A 196 -22.55 -21.41 -20.39
N LEU A 197 -21.99 -20.46 -19.63
CA LEU A 197 -20.73 -19.76 -19.92
C LEU A 197 -19.86 -19.64 -18.65
N PRO A 198 -19.51 -20.75 -17.97
CA PRO A 198 -18.80 -20.69 -16.68
C PRO A 198 -17.44 -20.01 -16.79
N ASP A 199 -16.73 -20.24 -17.90
CA ASP A 199 -15.39 -19.72 -18.14
C ASP A 199 -15.42 -18.24 -18.46
N PHE A 200 -16.30 -17.86 -19.39
CA PHE A 200 -16.52 -16.47 -19.73
C PHE A 200 -17.05 -15.66 -18.54
N LYS A 201 -17.93 -16.26 -17.71
CA LYS A 201 -18.37 -15.65 -16.45
C LYS A 201 -17.21 -15.44 -15.49
N SER A 202 -16.34 -16.43 -15.34
CA SER A 202 -15.15 -16.30 -14.49
C SER A 202 -14.23 -15.17 -14.96
N ALA A 203 -14.06 -14.99 -16.28
CA ALA A 203 -13.35 -13.83 -16.84
C ALA A 203 -14.11 -12.50 -16.63
N HIS A 204 -15.43 -12.48 -16.73
CA HIS A 204 -16.22 -11.27 -16.44
C HIS A 204 -16.15 -10.87 -14.96
N ASP A 205 -16.28 -11.83 -14.04
CA ASP A 205 -16.14 -11.59 -12.60
C ASP A 205 -14.71 -11.13 -12.26
N ALA A 206 -13.70 -11.72 -12.92
CA ALA A 206 -12.31 -11.28 -12.83
C ALA A 206 -12.15 -9.82 -13.28
N TYR A 207 -12.78 -9.44 -14.40
CA TYR A 207 -12.78 -8.07 -14.89
C TYR A 207 -13.35 -7.10 -13.83
N LEU A 208 -14.51 -7.41 -13.26
CA LEU A 208 -15.13 -6.61 -12.21
C LEU A 208 -14.21 -6.45 -10.99
N ASN A 209 -13.53 -7.52 -10.59
CA ASN A 209 -12.59 -7.52 -9.47
C ASN A 209 -11.32 -6.70 -9.73
N THR A 210 -10.93 -6.49 -10.99
CA THR A 210 -9.72 -5.74 -11.38
C THR A 210 -9.95 -4.26 -11.67
N ARG A 211 -11.20 -3.76 -11.63
CA ARG A 211 -11.52 -2.33 -11.74
C ARG A 211 -11.02 -1.48 -10.56
N TYR A 212 -10.23 -2.08 -9.68
CA TYR A 212 -9.50 -1.41 -8.63
C TYR A 212 -8.57 -0.33 -9.19
N THR A 213 -8.76 0.92 -8.74
CA THR A 213 -7.80 2.01 -8.96
C THR A 213 -6.85 2.01 -7.76
N PRO A 214 -5.53 1.75 -7.95
CA PRO A 214 -4.59 1.88 -6.87
C PRO A 214 -4.70 3.26 -6.23
N LEU A 215 -4.77 3.28 -4.89
CA LEU A 215 -4.72 4.52 -4.12
C LEU A 215 -3.43 5.25 -4.50
N THR A 216 -3.58 6.32 -5.28
CA THR A 216 -2.47 7.21 -5.57
C THR A 216 -2.34 8.18 -4.41
N TYR A 217 -1.13 8.27 -3.86
CA TYR A 217 -0.83 9.26 -2.84
C TYR A 217 -1.10 10.65 -3.40
N LYS A 218 -1.94 11.41 -2.71
CA LYS A 218 -2.14 12.84 -2.93
C LYS A 218 -2.02 13.53 -1.59
N PHE A 219 -1.19 14.58 -1.55
CA PHE A 219 -1.17 15.50 -0.44
C PHE A 219 -2.58 16.07 -0.24
N GLN A 220 -3.09 16.02 0.98
CA GLN A 220 -4.42 16.51 1.32
C GLN A 220 -4.30 17.91 1.93
N THR A 221 -5.10 18.86 1.42
CA THR A 221 -5.19 20.21 2.00
C THR A 221 -5.99 20.20 3.29
N ALA A 222 -5.91 21.28 4.07
CA ALA A 222 -6.73 21.45 5.28
C ALA A 222 -8.24 21.26 5.00
N ASP A 223 -8.72 21.80 3.88
CA ASP A 223 -10.11 21.62 3.41
C ASP A 223 -10.48 20.17 3.11
N GLN A 224 -9.52 19.36 2.66
CA GLN A 224 -9.75 17.94 2.40
C GLN A 224 -9.66 17.13 3.70
N LEU A 225 -8.70 17.45 4.57
CA LEU A 225 -8.51 16.77 5.86
C LEU A 225 -9.70 16.96 6.80
N LYS A 226 -10.32 18.15 6.84
CA LYS A 226 -11.50 18.39 7.69
C LYS A 226 -12.73 17.57 7.28
N GLU A 227 -12.76 17.11 6.03
CA GLU A 227 -13.85 16.27 5.49
C GLU A 227 -13.49 14.77 5.51
N ASP A 228 -12.21 14.40 5.60
CA ASP A 228 -11.77 13.01 5.58
C ASP A 228 -12.17 12.28 6.88
N PRO A 229 -12.93 11.18 6.80
CA PRO A 229 -13.42 10.46 7.98
C PRO A 229 -12.29 9.83 8.80
N ASP A 230 -11.25 9.31 8.16
CA ASP A 230 -10.11 8.70 8.85
C ASP A 230 -9.30 9.76 9.58
N PHE A 231 -9.10 10.93 8.94
CA PHE A 231 -8.40 12.04 9.58
C PHE A 231 -9.15 12.55 10.82
N LYS A 232 -10.47 12.73 10.74
CA LYS A 232 -11.28 13.16 11.88
C LYS A 232 -11.13 12.23 13.09
N ILE A 233 -11.18 10.92 12.87
CA ILE A 233 -11.00 9.92 13.93
C ILE A 233 -9.59 10.00 14.52
N ILE A 234 -8.57 10.07 13.65
CA ILE A 234 -7.17 10.14 14.08
C ILE A 234 -6.88 11.44 14.84
N TYR A 235 -7.43 12.57 14.41
CA TYR A 235 -7.25 13.84 15.08
C TYR A 235 -7.83 13.81 16.50
N VAL A 236 -9.04 13.26 16.66
CA VAL A 236 -9.67 13.10 17.98
C VAL A 236 -8.86 12.16 18.87
N MET A 237 -8.35 11.07 18.32
CA MET A 237 -7.51 10.12 19.06
C MET A 237 -6.18 10.72 19.49
N VAL A 238 -5.48 11.41 18.59
CA VAL A 238 -4.10 11.86 18.83
C VAL A 238 -4.07 13.20 19.56
N VAL A 239 -4.92 14.15 19.18
CA VAL A 239 -4.91 15.53 19.72
C VAL A 239 -5.80 15.64 20.95
N LYS A 240 -6.98 15.01 20.92
CA LYS A 240 -7.96 15.09 22.02
C LYS A 240 -7.89 13.92 23.00
N ASN A 241 -7.10 12.88 22.71
CA ASN A 241 -6.97 11.68 23.52
C ASN A 241 -8.33 11.01 23.82
N LYS A 242 -9.16 10.87 22.78
CA LYS A 242 -10.50 10.25 22.83
C LYS A 242 -10.63 9.12 21.80
N ASP A 243 -11.36 8.07 22.14
CA ASP A 243 -11.52 6.89 21.27
C ASP A 243 -12.63 7.02 20.20
N ALA A 244 -13.51 8.01 20.32
CA ALA A 244 -14.63 8.22 19.41
C ALA A 244 -15.02 9.70 19.27
N ILE A 245 -15.66 10.02 18.14
CA ILE A 245 -16.27 11.33 17.90
C ILE A 245 -17.67 11.33 18.51
N ALA A 246 -17.87 12.05 19.61
CA ALA A 246 -19.20 12.26 20.17
C ALA A 246 -19.92 13.37 19.40
N GLN A 247 -21.20 13.19 19.05
CA GLN A 247 -22.02 14.33 18.61
C GLN A 247 -22.38 15.18 19.84
N PRO A 248 -22.28 16.53 19.79
CA PRO A 248 -22.17 17.38 18.61
C PRO A 248 -20.75 17.89 18.27
N GLU A 249 -19.67 17.20 18.64
CA GLU A 249 -18.28 17.68 18.49
C GLU A 249 -17.77 17.78 17.04
N GLU A 250 -18.56 17.35 16.04
CA GLU A 250 -18.12 17.26 14.65
C GLU A 250 -17.90 18.64 13.99
N TRP A 251 -18.79 19.61 14.21
CA TRP A 251 -18.60 20.96 13.66
C TRP A 251 -17.39 21.68 14.29
N PRO A 252 -17.24 21.72 15.63
CA PRO A 252 -16.04 22.25 16.27
C PRO A 252 -14.74 21.60 15.78
N LEU A 253 -14.75 20.28 15.54
CA LEU A 253 -13.58 19.55 15.03
C LEU A 253 -13.13 20.02 13.65
N LYS A 254 -14.07 20.33 12.75
CA LYS A 254 -13.74 20.85 11.41
C LYS A 254 -13.05 22.21 11.49
N THR A 255 -13.60 23.13 12.28
CA THR A 255 -13.01 24.46 12.48
C THR A 255 -11.64 24.39 13.14
N GLU A 256 -11.47 23.50 14.13
CA GLU A 256 -10.19 23.27 14.80
C GLU A 256 -9.14 22.69 13.85
N THR A 257 -9.54 21.72 13.01
CA THR A 257 -8.66 21.15 11.97
C THR A 257 -8.19 22.23 10.98
N GLU A 258 -9.12 23.05 10.50
CA GLU A 258 -8.79 24.15 9.57
C GLU A 258 -7.89 25.20 10.24
N GLY A 259 -8.15 25.55 11.49
CA GLY A 259 -7.30 26.45 12.28
C GLY A 259 -5.90 25.89 12.55
N ALA A 260 -5.77 24.58 12.74
CA ALA A 260 -4.50 23.92 13.05
C ALA A 260 -3.51 23.90 11.88
N PHE A 261 -4.01 23.79 10.65
CA PHE A 261 -3.17 23.77 9.43
C PHE A 261 -3.16 25.10 8.67
N GLY A 262 -4.06 26.03 9.02
CA GLY A 262 -4.24 27.28 8.32
C GLY A 262 -4.82 27.09 6.91
N PRO A 263 -4.90 28.18 6.12
CA PRO A 263 -5.43 28.12 4.76
C PRO A 263 -4.54 27.26 3.86
N LYS A 264 -5.11 26.74 2.76
CA LYS A 264 -4.43 25.85 1.78
C LYS A 264 -3.01 26.28 1.41
N VAL A 265 -2.79 27.57 1.17
CA VAL A 265 -1.47 28.12 0.77
C VAL A 265 -0.45 27.99 1.91
N THR A 266 -0.85 28.24 3.15
CA THR A 266 0.01 28.11 4.33
C THR A 266 0.40 26.66 4.56
N MET A 267 -0.57 25.75 4.51
CA MET A 267 -0.30 24.32 4.67
C MET A 267 0.63 23.79 3.57
N ALA A 268 0.41 24.18 2.30
CA ALA A 268 1.30 23.80 1.20
C ALA A 268 2.71 24.38 1.39
N ALA A 269 2.84 25.64 1.81
CA ALA A 269 4.16 26.21 2.09
C ALA A 269 4.91 25.41 3.16
N GLU A 270 4.23 24.99 4.24
CA GLU A 270 4.85 24.27 5.36
C GLU A 270 5.14 22.79 5.06
N TYR A 271 4.22 22.09 4.40
CA TYR A 271 4.26 20.64 4.23
C TYR A 271 4.58 20.16 2.81
N ASP A 272 4.79 21.08 1.87
CA ASP A 272 5.19 20.79 0.49
C ASP A 272 6.47 21.57 0.14
N THR A 273 6.37 22.89 -0.02
CA THR A 273 7.50 23.75 -0.46
C THR A 273 8.70 23.73 0.50
N THR A 274 8.43 23.71 1.81
CA THR A 274 9.51 23.63 2.81
C THR A 274 10.20 22.26 2.79
N PHE A 275 9.49 21.19 2.42
CA PHE A 275 10.09 19.87 2.29
C PHE A 275 10.93 19.75 1.03
N ASP A 276 10.53 20.41 -0.07
CA ASP A 276 11.31 20.46 -1.32
C ASP A 276 12.69 21.10 -1.14
N THR A 277 12.76 22.13 -0.29
CA THR A 277 13.98 22.91 -0.07
C THR A 277 14.84 22.39 1.09
N ALA A 278 14.27 21.53 1.96
CA ALA A 278 14.96 20.99 3.12
C ALA A 278 16.18 20.12 2.72
N GLN A 279 17.33 20.43 3.31
CA GLN A 279 18.61 19.74 3.09
C GLN A 279 18.94 18.84 4.28
N VAL A 280 18.99 17.54 4.05
CA VAL A 280 19.20 16.52 5.08
C VAL A 280 20.46 15.72 4.85
N GLN A 281 20.98 15.09 5.91
CA GLN A 281 22.21 14.29 5.82
C GLN A 281 22.04 13.14 4.82
N ASN A 282 22.99 13.03 3.89
CA ASN A 282 23.11 11.89 2.99
C ASN A 282 23.89 10.77 3.69
N HIS A 283 23.31 9.57 3.76
CA HIS A 283 23.97 8.38 4.29
C HIS A 283 24.53 7.46 3.18
N ASN A 284 24.29 7.80 1.91
CA ASN A 284 24.81 7.07 0.76
C ASN A 284 26.11 7.68 0.20
N SER A 285 26.49 8.90 0.61
CA SER A 285 27.82 9.47 0.31
C SER A 285 28.78 9.26 1.49
N LYS A 286 30.07 9.08 1.20
CA LYS A 286 31.12 8.84 2.21
C LYS A 286 31.49 10.09 3.05
N GLY A 287 30.61 11.07 3.17
CA GLY A 287 30.91 12.40 3.75
C GLY A 287 29.75 13.02 4.52
N THR A 288 29.92 14.29 4.92
CA THR A 288 28.90 15.12 5.60
C THR A 288 27.95 15.82 4.62
N ASP A 289 27.83 15.30 3.40
CA ASP A 289 27.08 15.98 2.35
C ASP A 289 25.60 15.98 2.68
N LYS A 290 24.96 17.12 2.42
CA LYS A 290 23.51 17.24 2.51
C LYS A 290 22.90 17.10 1.13
N VAL A 291 21.72 16.49 1.08
CA VAL A 291 20.91 16.34 -0.13
C VAL A 291 19.49 16.84 0.14
N PRO A 292 18.74 17.25 -0.91
CA PRO A 292 17.32 17.58 -0.77
C PRO A 292 16.55 16.41 -0.18
N LEU A 293 15.65 16.66 0.77
CA LEU A 293 14.79 15.64 1.38
C LEU A 293 13.98 14.87 0.31
N THR A 294 13.56 15.55 -0.75
CA THR A 294 12.84 14.98 -1.89
C THR A 294 13.67 14.03 -2.75
N SER A 295 15.00 14.09 -2.67
CA SER A 295 15.87 13.15 -3.37
C SER A 295 15.96 11.78 -2.66
N LEU A 296 15.51 11.69 -1.41
CA LEU A 296 15.45 10.43 -0.66
C LEU A 296 14.22 9.63 -1.07
N SER A 297 14.37 8.75 -2.06
CA SER A 297 13.26 8.01 -2.66
C SER A 297 13.02 6.62 -2.08
N THR A 298 13.94 6.11 -1.24
CA THR A 298 13.82 4.76 -0.67
C THR A 298 13.48 4.80 0.81
N LEU A 299 12.67 3.84 1.27
CA LEU A 299 12.36 3.68 2.70
C LEU A 299 13.62 3.42 3.54
N LYS A 300 14.63 2.76 2.95
CA LYS A 300 15.93 2.54 3.60
C LYS A 300 16.60 3.88 3.92
N ASP A 301 16.70 4.77 2.93
CA ASP A 301 17.37 6.06 3.10
C ASP A 301 16.58 6.95 4.06
N LEU A 302 15.26 7.03 3.90
CA LEU A 302 14.37 7.79 4.80
C LEU A 302 14.49 7.30 6.25
N THR A 303 14.55 5.99 6.48
CA THR A 303 14.68 5.41 7.83
C THR A 303 16.05 5.70 8.45
N ALA A 304 17.14 5.59 7.66
CA ALA A 304 18.48 5.89 8.12
C ALA A 304 18.62 7.37 8.51
N THR A 305 18.16 8.28 7.65
CA THR A 305 18.17 9.73 7.90
C THR A 305 17.31 10.09 9.12
N LEU A 306 16.13 9.48 9.26
CA LEU A 306 15.31 9.68 10.45
C LEU A 306 16.03 9.26 11.74
N ALA A 307 16.60 8.05 11.75
CA ALA A 307 17.29 7.51 12.92
C ALA A 307 18.50 8.38 13.33
N TYR A 308 19.21 8.93 12.35
CA TYR A 308 20.32 9.86 12.59
C TYR A 308 19.88 11.11 13.36
N TYR A 309 18.84 11.81 12.89
CA TYR A 309 18.37 13.02 13.58
C TYR A 309 17.75 12.72 14.96
N GLN A 310 17.06 11.60 15.10
CA GLN A 310 16.53 11.16 16.39
C GLN A 310 17.65 10.88 17.41
N ASP A 311 18.76 10.28 16.99
CA ASP A 311 19.94 10.08 17.84
C ASP A 311 20.60 11.41 18.21
N LEU A 312 20.73 12.34 17.27
CA LEU A 312 21.24 13.69 17.54
C LEU A 312 20.39 14.43 18.58
N ASN A 313 19.06 14.44 18.41
CA ASN A 313 18.14 15.10 19.32
C ASN A 313 18.15 14.43 20.70
N THR A 314 18.21 13.09 20.75
CA THR A 314 18.34 12.34 22.01
C THR A 314 19.65 12.67 22.73
N LYS A 315 20.78 12.75 22.01
CA LYS A 315 22.08 13.15 22.59
C LYS A 315 22.05 14.59 23.10
N ALA A 316 21.45 15.50 22.35
CA ALA A 316 21.30 16.89 22.76
C ALA A 316 20.45 17.02 24.03
N LEU A 317 19.34 16.28 24.11
CA LEU A 317 18.49 16.24 25.30
C LEU A 317 19.22 15.68 26.51
N LYS A 318 19.94 14.56 26.37
CA LYS A 318 20.77 13.99 27.45
C LYS A 318 21.82 14.98 27.97
N ARG A 319 22.47 15.75 27.09
CA ARG A 319 23.42 16.80 27.50
C ARG A 319 22.74 17.92 28.28
N LYS A 320 21.55 18.36 27.86
CA LYS A 320 20.77 19.37 28.59
C LYS A 320 20.34 18.87 29.97
N ILE A 321 19.90 17.62 30.08
CA ILE A 321 19.56 17.00 31.37
C ILE A 321 20.78 16.99 32.29
N ALA A 322 21.93 16.52 31.80
CA ALA A 322 23.17 16.49 32.58
C ALA A 322 23.64 17.89 33.01
N GLU A 323 23.43 18.92 32.18
CA GLU A 323 23.74 20.31 32.53
C GLU A 323 22.78 20.85 33.60
N LEU A 324 21.47 20.59 33.47
CA LEU A 324 20.47 20.97 34.47
C LEU A 324 20.73 20.27 35.82
N GLU A 325 21.09 18.98 35.80
CA GLU A 325 21.49 18.24 37.01
C GLU A 325 22.71 18.88 37.69
N LYS A 326 23.73 19.31 36.92
CA LYS A 326 24.88 20.04 37.46
C LYS A 326 24.51 21.39 38.07
N GLN A 327 23.58 22.12 37.45
CA GLN A 327 23.13 23.42 37.95
C GLN A 327 22.32 23.28 39.24
N ILE A 328 21.44 22.28 39.33
CA ILE A 328 20.70 21.95 40.55
C ILE A 328 21.67 21.59 41.68
N ASN A 329 22.68 20.78 41.40
CA ASN A 329 23.69 20.38 42.39
C ASN A 329 24.61 21.53 42.85
N LYS A 330 24.69 22.64 42.09
CA LYS A 330 25.41 23.85 42.51
C LYS A 330 24.56 24.77 43.41
N GLY A 331 23.23 24.72 43.31
CA GLY A 331 22.31 25.53 44.11
C GLY A 331 22.05 25.02 45.53
N ALA A 332 22.44 23.78 45.85
CA ALA A 332 22.18 23.14 47.14
C ALA A 332 23.39 23.11 48.10
N ALA A 333 24.51 23.76 47.75
CA ALA A 333 25.73 23.72 48.54
C ALA A 333 25.92 25.00 49.39
N THR A 334 24.95 25.35 50.24
CA THR A 334 25.30 26.06 51.48
C THR A 334 25.81 25.01 52.44
N THR A 335 27.09 25.10 52.81
CA THR A 335 27.62 24.22 53.86
C THR A 335 26.84 24.46 55.17
N PRO A 336 26.66 23.45 56.03
CA PRO A 336 26.00 23.66 57.32
C PRO A 336 26.64 24.80 58.14
N GLU A 337 27.95 24.99 57.99
CA GLU A 337 28.70 26.11 58.56
C GLU A 337 28.25 27.47 57.95
N GLN A 338 28.04 27.56 56.64
CA GLN A 338 27.47 28.77 56.02
C GLN A 338 26.06 29.06 56.52
N SER A 339 25.22 28.04 56.72
CA SER A 339 23.87 28.23 57.25
C SER A 339 23.86 28.75 58.69
N CYS A 340 24.83 28.34 59.52
CA CYS A 340 25.00 28.92 60.86
C CYS A 340 25.53 30.36 60.78
N ASN A 341 26.55 30.61 59.95
CA ASN A 341 27.14 31.95 59.82
C ASN A 341 26.16 33.00 59.29
N ASP A 342 25.20 32.62 58.43
CA ASP A 342 24.15 33.51 57.91
C ASP A 342 23.19 34.03 59.00
N VAL A 343 23.06 33.34 60.14
CA VAL A 343 22.29 33.82 61.31
C VAL A 343 22.97 35.03 61.97
N GLY A 344 24.29 35.16 61.80
CA GLY A 344 25.08 36.30 62.22
C GLY A 344 25.13 36.49 63.73
N VAL A 345 24.84 37.72 64.19
CA VAL A 345 25.05 38.15 65.59
C VAL A 345 23.82 37.93 66.50
N ASN A 346 22.77 37.28 66.01
CA ASN A 346 21.53 37.07 66.76
C ASN A 346 21.63 35.81 67.62
N LYS A 347 21.98 35.98 68.91
CA LYS A 347 22.16 34.90 69.88
C LYS A 347 20.92 34.01 70.02
N THR A 348 19.73 34.58 70.11
CA THR A 348 18.48 33.82 70.28
C THR A 348 18.21 32.94 69.06
N LYS A 349 18.28 33.52 67.85
CA LYS A 349 18.08 32.76 66.61
C LYS A 349 19.17 31.71 66.38
N CYS A 350 20.40 31.99 66.79
CA CYS A 350 21.49 31.03 66.63
C CYS A 350 21.29 29.75 67.44
N VAL A 351 20.82 29.89 68.69
CA VAL A 351 20.57 28.76 69.60
C VAL A 351 19.31 27.99 69.22
N GLU A 352 18.32 28.65 68.59
CA GLU A 352 17.13 28.00 68.05
C GLU A 352 17.40 27.23 66.75
N THR A 353 18.45 27.59 66.00
CA THR A 353 18.85 26.88 64.77
C THR A 353 19.56 25.57 65.12
N GLU A 354 18.96 24.44 64.73
CA GLU A 354 19.45 23.10 65.03
C GLU A 354 20.90 22.89 64.53
N GLY A 355 21.79 22.50 65.45
CA GLY A 355 23.19 22.22 65.15
C GLY A 355 24.12 23.43 65.15
N CYS A 356 23.62 24.65 65.39
CA CYS A 356 24.44 25.87 65.52
C CYS A 356 24.67 26.26 67.00
N TYR A 357 25.77 26.97 67.28
CA TYR A 357 26.08 27.52 68.60
C TYR A 357 26.65 28.93 68.50
N PHE A 358 26.32 29.76 69.49
CA PHE A 358 26.76 31.15 69.52
C PHE A 358 28.09 31.33 70.28
N VAL A 359 29.05 32.01 69.67
CA VAL A 359 30.37 32.32 70.22
C VAL A 359 30.53 33.84 70.34
N ASP A 360 30.42 34.33 71.58
CA ASP A 360 30.49 35.77 71.87
C ASP A 360 31.84 36.41 71.46
N THR A 361 32.92 35.61 71.37
CA THR A 361 34.30 36.05 71.09
C THR A 361 34.72 36.04 69.61
N ASN A 362 33.87 35.55 68.71
CA ASN A 362 34.20 35.47 67.29
C ASN A 362 34.03 36.82 66.56
N GLU A 363 34.63 36.92 65.36
CA GLU A 363 34.46 38.07 64.47
C GLU A 363 32.97 38.37 64.22
N LYS A 364 32.60 39.66 64.17
CA LYS A 364 31.23 40.07 63.83
C LYS A 364 30.80 39.44 62.50
N GLY A 365 29.68 38.71 62.52
CA GLY A 365 29.19 37.95 61.39
C GLY A 365 29.57 36.46 61.37
N LYS A 366 30.42 35.99 62.29
CA LYS A 366 30.75 34.56 62.50
C LYS A 366 30.52 34.11 63.95
N GLN A 367 29.63 34.82 64.63
CA GLN A 367 29.30 34.53 66.03
C GLN A 367 28.31 33.38 66.15
N CYS A 368 27.70 32.93 65.05
CA CYS A 368 26.92 31.71 65.02
C CYS A 368 27.62 30.68 64.13
N THR A 369 28.10 29.59 64.72
CA THR A 369 28.95 28.58 64.05
C THR A 369 28.39 27.18 64.26
N LEU A 370 28.79 26.19 63.45
CA LEU A 370 28.30 24.83 63.56
C LEU A 370 28.90 24.12 64.79
N THR A 371 28.05 23.42 65.56
CA THR A 371 28.49 22.60 66.70
C THR A 371 29.44 21.49 66.27
N GLN A 372 30.36 21.10 67.17
CA GLN A 372 31.36 20.07 66.89
C GLN A 372 30.72 18.71 66.54
N GLU A 373 29.60 18.35 67.18
CA GLU A 373 28.84 17.13 66.88
C GLU A 373 28.18 17.17 65.48
N ALA A 374 27.64 18.33 65.09
CA ALA A 374 27.08 18.51 63.75
C ALA A 374 28.17 18.56 62.67
N ALA A 375 29.34 19.12 62.99
CA ALA A 375 30.51 19.14 62.10
C ALA A 375 31.04 17.72 61.81
N GLU A 376 31.09 16.84 62.82
CA GLU A 376 31.48 15.43 62.62
C GLU A 376 30.44 14.63 61.80
N LYS A 377 29.14 14.88 62.00
CA LYS A 377 28.08 14.27 61.19
C LYS A 377 28.12 14.74 59.73
N SER A 378 28.43 16.01 59.49
CA SER A 378 28.58 16.58 58.14
C SER A 378 29.78 15.96 57.40
N LYS A 379 30.95 15.87 58.06
CA LYS A 379 32.14 15.23 57.47
C LYS A 379 31.91 13.76 57.07
N LYS A 380 31.22 12.98 57.91
CA LYS A 380 30.85 11.58 57.58
C LYS A 380 29.89 11.47 56.40
N THR A 381 29.09 12.52 56.14
CA THR A 381 28.13 12.55 55.02
C THR A 381 28.83 12.96 53.72
N GLU A 382 29.77 13.90 53.78
CA GLU A 382 30.63 14.31 52.65
C GLU A 382 31.58 13.18 52.20
N GLU A 383 32.17 12.43 53.12
CA GLU A 383 32.99 11.24 52.81
C GLU A 383 32.18 10.13 52.11
N ARG A 384 30.89 9.99 52.46
CA ARG A 384 29.97 9.05 51.79
C ARG A 384 29.57 9.51 50.38
N GLN A 385 29.59 10.80 50.10
CA GLN A 385 29.30 11.35 48.76
C GLN A 385 30.53 11.33 47.84
N GLN A 386 31.76 11.46 48.36
CA GLN A 386 33.00 11.32 47.58
C GLN A 386 33.37 9.86 47.26
N GLY A 387 32.79 8.87 47.93
CA GLY A 387 33.11 7.44 47.78
C GLY A 387 32.42 6.65 46.66
N LYS A 388 31.59 7.25 45.79
CA LYS A 388 30.97 6.55 44.64
C LYS A 388 31.69 6.82 43.31
N GLY A 389 33.01 6.70 43.33
CA GLY A 389 33.86 6.52 42.14
C GLY A 389 34.19 5.05 41.94
N GLY A 390 33.18 4.19 41.76
CA GLY A 390 33.36 2.75 41.55
C GLY A 390 33.79 2.44 40.12
N LYS A 391 34.98 1.84 40.00
CA LYS A 391 35.59 1.27 38.80
C LYS A 391 34.60 0.46 37.94
N THR A 392 34.82 0.52 36.62
CA THR A 392 34.40 -0.48 35.64
C THR A 392 34.75 -1.89 36.12
N ASP A 393 33.75 -2.70 36.42
CA ASP A 393 33.87 -4.15 36.43
C ASP A 393 33.08 -4.74 35.26
N SER A 394 33.83 -5.09 34.22
CA SER A 394 33.47 -6.08 33.23
C SER A 394 33.33 -7.44 33.92
N ASN A 395 32.10 -7.96 34.02
CA ASN A 395 31.72 -9.36 33.77
C ASN A 395 30.36 -9.65 34.40
N CYS A 396 29.34 -9.83 33.57
CA CYS A 396 28.23 -10.74 33.86
C CYS A 396 27.78 -11.41 32.56
N THR A 397 28.17 -12.67 32.49
CA THR A 397 27.89 -13.69 31.49
C THR A 397 26.38 -14.02 31.45
N ASN A 398 25.88 -14.30 30.24
CA ASN A 398 24.59 -14.91 29.93
C ASN A 398 24.01 -15.85 31.01
N LYS A 399 22.78 -15.59 31.47
CA LYS A 399 21.75 -16.63 31.71
C LYS A 399 20.32 -16.08 31.49
N GLY A 400 19.70 -16.53 30.39
CA GLY A 400 18.29 -16.89 30.24
C GLY A 400 17.18 -15.95 30.72
N ASN A 401 16.62 -15.16 29.79
CA ASN A 401 15.22 -15.33 29.35
C ASN A 401 14.89 -14.32 28.24
N ARG A 402 15.02 -14.77 26.97
CA ARG A 402 14.51 -14.03 25.81
C ARG A 402 13.00 -14.30 25.70
N LYS A 403 12.18 -13.42 26.24
CA LYS A 403 10.89 -13.10 25.60
C LYS A 403 11.15 -11.92 24.67
N HIS A 404 11.37 -12.23 23.39
CA HIS A 404 11.37 -11.22 22.34
C HIS A 404 9.96 -10.62 22.23
N PRO A 405 9.76 -9.30 22.40
CA PRO A 405 8.67 -8.66 21.67
C PRO A 405 9.03 -8.73 20.19
N ALA A 406 8.16 -9.35 19.42
CA ALA A 406 8.29 -9.53 17.99
C ALA A 406 8.65 -8.20 17.31
N LYS A 407 9.78 -8.19 16.60
CA LYS A 407 10.10 -7.12 15.65
C LYS A 407 9.14 -7.28 14.47
N PRO A 408 8.26 -6.31 14.15
CA PRO A 408 7.58 -6.33 12.88
C PRO A 408 8.64 -6.17 11.78
N ARG A 409 8.91 -7.28 11.09
CA ARG A 409 9.75 -7.32 9.91
C ARG A 409 8.86 -6.87 8.75
N ILE A 410 8.83 -5.56 8.49
CA ILE A 410 8.23 -5.05 7.25
C ILE A 410 9.21 -5.43 6.14
N VAL A 411 8.90 -6.54 5.48
CA VAL A 411 9.56 -6.95 4.24
C VAL A 411 8.96 -6.08 3.14
N CYS A 412 9.61 -4.97 2.81
CA CYS A 412 9.32 -4.25 1.57
C CYS A 412 9.97 -4.99 0.41
N SER A 413 9.26 -5.97 -0.13
CA SER A 413 9.36 -6.30 -1.55
C SER A 413 8.39 -5.41 -2.31
N THR A 414 8.92 -4.58 -3.20
CA THR A 414 8.14 -3.81 -4.16
C THR A 414 7.45 -4.79 -5.11
N VAL A 415 6.24 -5.22 -4.77
CA VAL A 415 5.37 -5.90 -5.75
C VAL A 415 4.70 -4.77 -6.52
N LYS A 416 5.28 -4.41 -7.67
CA LYS A 416 4.50 -3.75 -8.71
C LYS A 416 3.49 -4.79 -9.19
N ILE A 417 2.26 -4.73 -8.69
CA ILE A 417 1.20 -5.57 -9.24
C ILE A 417 0.84 -4.95 -10.59
N ALA A 418 1.36 -5.58 -11.64
CA ALA A 418 1.01 -5.26 -13.01
C ALA A 418 -0.48 -5.51 -13.20
N LYS A 419 -1.23 -4.46 -13.54
CA LYS A 419 -2.51 -4.66 -14.19
C LYS A 419 -2.26 -5.24 -15.57
N THR A 420 -2.98 -6.32 -15.82
CA THR A 420 -2.62 -7.28 -16.85
C THR A 420 -3.38 -6.93 -18.13
N PRO A 421 -2.73 -6.88 -19.30
CA PRO A 421 -3.39 -6.59 -20.58
C PRO A 421 -4.32 -7.72 -21.06
N VAL A 422 -4.53 -8.79 -20.29
CA VAL A 422 -5.32 -9.97 -20.67
C VAL A 422 -6.76 -9.57 -21.06
N PHE A 423 -7.37 -8.61 -20.38
CA PHE A 423 -8.70 -8.14 -20.77
C PHE A 423 -8.72 -7.31 -22.06
N SER A 424 -7.62 -6.64 -22.40
CA SER A 424 -7.46 -6.00 -23.72
C SER A 424 -7.32 -7.06 -24.82
N SER A 425 -6.60 -8.14 -24.52
CA SER A 425 -6.45 -9.30 -25.41
C SER A 425 -7.79 -10.00 -25.66
N ILE A 426 -8.54 -10.33 -24.59
CA ILE A 426 -9.89 -10.89 -24.68
C ILE A 426 -10.83 -9.95 -25.44
N LYS A 427 -10.82 -8.64 -25.15
CA LYS A 427 -11.62 -7.66 -25.89
C LYS A 427 -11.37 -7.77 -27.40
N ASN A 428 -10.11 -7.73 -27.82
CA ASN A 428 -9.79 -7.72 -29.25
C ASN A 428 -10.11 -9.07 -29.90
N LEU A 429 -9.89 -10.18 -29.19
CA LEU A 429 -10.37 -11.50 -29.60
C LEU A 429 -11.89 -11.52 -29.82
N LEU A 430 -12.67 -10.91 -28.93
CA LEU A 430 -14.13 -10.88 -29.03
C LEU A 430 -14.66 -9.87 -30.06
N SER A 431 -13.96 -8.76 -30.27
CA SER A 431 -14.43 -7.66 -31.12
C SER A 431 -13.93 -7.74 -32.56
N GLU A 432 -12.84 -8.46 -32.82
CA GLU A 432 -12.20 -8.47 -34.13
C GLU A 432 -12.08 -9.90 -34.66
N CYS A 433 -11.82 -10.89 -33.80
CA CYS A 433 -11.55 -12.26 -34.24
C CYS A 433 -12.76 -13.20 -34.22
N MET A 434 -13.69 -13.00 -33.29
CA MET A 434 -14.91 -13.80 -33.21
C MET A 434 -16.05 -13.34 -34.13
N LEU A 435 -15.89 -12.18 -34.79
CA LEU A 435 -16.83 -11.70 -35.80
C LEU A 435 -16.55 -12.29 -37.20
N LEU A 436 -15.45 -13.05 -37.35
CA LEU A 436 -15.06 -13.77 -38.57
C LEU A 436 -15.61 -15.21 -38.62
N LEU A 437 -16.31 -15.63 -37.57
CA LEU A 437 -17.13 -16.84 -37.46
C LEU A 437 -18.61 -16.43 -37.50
#